data_AF-W4H3P3-F1
#
_entry.id   AF-W4H3P3-F1
#
_cell.length_a   1.000
_cell.length_b   1.000
_cell.length_c   1.000
_cell.angle_alpha   90.00
_cell.angle_beta   90.00
_cell.angle_gamma   90.00
#
_symmetry.space_group_name_H-M   'P 1'
#
loop_
_entity.id
_entity.type
_entity.pdbx_description
1 polymer ?
#
loop_
_entity_poly.entity_id
_entity_poly.type
_entity_poly.pdbx_seq_one_letter_code
_entity_poly.pdbx_strand_id
1 'polypeptide(L)'
;MLLHFRPTLRHRPSLRSVSSWAGRSLTDASAALANGSVTSVALTQACIDQIEATKRFNMFVATTFDSALARASESDARRRDGRACGPLDGIPVGVKDIFCMQNGVPTTASSKILQGFVAPYESTATQRLLDAGAIPLGKLNMDEFAMGSGTTYSTFGPTINPWSSDLGDRALVAGGSSGASAAAVASGCCFAALGSDTGGSVRQPAAYCGVTGLKPNYGRISRHGMIAFASSLDTPGILAKTIRDAAIVLHAIAGPDGHDSTALPDKLPSQWEPASETDATNTKQLTVGVPKEYYVKELPESILKVWDQGIEWLLQSGVRVVEASLPTTKYALPTYYILACAEASSNLSRYDGVRYGFRAELNNEAAAAAVADASNNQANALHDLYCRTRSEGFGDEVQVRTYVAHLYLCFPHVTHVHYMVLVYTHHLPTYLNIH
;
A
#
# COMPACT_ATOMS: atom_id res chain seq x y z
N MET A 1 -7.04 -33.54 16.98
CA MET A 1 -8.07 -32.62 17.52
C MET A 1 -7.66 -31.21 17.09
N LEU A 2 -7.93 -30.84 15.83
CA LEU A 2 -7.54 -29.54 15.28
C LEU A 2 -8.60 -28.52 15.69
N LEU A 3 -8.25 -27.65 16.63
CA LEU A 3 -9.10 -26.52 17.03
C LEU A 3 -9.36 -25.65 15.79
N HIS A 4 -10.59 -25.72 15.27
CA HIS A 4 -11.13 -24.77 14.31
C HIS A 4 -11.26 -23.41 14.99
N PHE A 5 -10.15 -22.68 15.12
CA PHE A 5 -10.19 -21.28 15.48
C PHE A 5 -10.57 -20.49 14.24
N ARG A 6 -11.88 -20.39 13.98
CA ARG A 6 -12.41 -19.24 13.26
C ARG A 6 -12.55 -18.13 14.29
N PRO A 7 -11.64 -17.14 14.36
CA PRO A 7 -11.99 -15.92 15.04
C PRO A 7 -13.23 -15.39 14.32
N THR A 8 -14.39 -15.55 14.95
CA THR A 8 -15.56 -14.80 14.53
C THR A 8 -15.15 -13.35 14.74
N LEU A 9 -14.86 -12.63 13.64
CA LEU A 9 -14.80 -11.18 13.64
C LEU A 9 -16.16 -10.73 14.19
N ARG A 10 -16.24 -10.52 15.50
CA ARG A 10 -17.44 -10.02 16.15
C ARG A 10 -17.68 -8.66 15.54
N HIS A 11 -18.67 -8.56 14.67
CA HIS A 11 -19.16 -7.29 14.15
C HIS A 11 -19.43 -6.36 15.34
N ARG A 12 -18.63 -5.31 15.49
CA ARG A 12 -18.98 -4.21 16.38
C ARG A 12 -20.04 -3.33 15.71
N PRO A 13 -20.91 -2.65 16.48
CA PRO A 13 -22.15 -2.05 15.99
C PRO A 13 -22.00 -0.85 15.03
N SER A 14 -20.79 -0.30 14.82
CA SER A 14 -20.58 0.94 14.05
C SER A 14 -20.61 0.74 12.52
N LEU A 15 -20.38 -0.48 12.05
CA LEU A 15 -20.52 -0.86 10.64
C LEU A 15 -21.91 -1.49 10.45
N ARG A 16 -22.93 -0.67 10.18
CA ARG A 16 -24.16 -1.18 9.56
C ARG A 16 -23.79 -1.64 8.15
N SER A 17 -23.43 -2.91 8.01
CA SER A 17 -23.27 -3.52 6.69
C SER A 17 -24.61 -3.47 5.97
N VAL A 18 -24.61 -2.97 4.74
CA VAL A 18 -25.80 -3.00 3.87
C VAL A 18 -25.77 -4.22 2.93
N SER A 19 -24.70 -5.01 2.98
CA SER A 19 -24.50 -6.20 2.16
C SER A 19 -24.16 -7.44 2.99
N SER A 20 -24.78 -8.57 2.67
CA SER A 20 -24.41 -9.87 3.26
C SER A 20 -23.00 -10.33 2.86
N TRP A 21 -22.40 -9.70 1.84
CA TRP A 21 -21.05 -9.98 1.37
C TRP A 21 -19.96 -9.24 2.15
N ALA A 22 -20.28 -8.18 2.89
CA ALA A 22 -19.25 -7.36 3.54
C ALA A 22 -18.39 -8.15 4.55
N GLY A 23 -18.93 -9.21 5.14
CA GLY A 23 -18.23 -10.11 6.06
C GLY A 23 -17.61 -11.35 5.40
N ARG A 24 -17.82 -11.58 4.10
CA ARG A 24 -17.36 -12.78 3.37
C ARG A 24 -15.95 -12.59 2.83
N SER A 25 -15.20 -13.69 2.69
CA SER A 25 -13.85 -13.70 2.13
C SER A 25 -13.86 -13.65 0.60
N LEU A 26 -12.70 -13.35 -0.01
CA LEU A 26 -12.53 -13.46 -1.47
C LEU A 26 -12.78 -14.89 -1.93
N THR A 27 -12.27 -15.86 -1.17
CA THR A 27 -12.48 -17.29 -1.45
C THR A 27 -13.97 -17.67 -1.44
N ASP A 28 -14.76 -17.16 -0.49
CA ASP A 28 -16.22 -17.39 -0.45
C ASP A 28 -16.90 -16.83 -1.70
N ALA A 29 -16.54 -15.60 -2.09
CA ALA A 29 -17.11 -14.94 -3.28
C ALA A 29 -16.72 -15.67 -4.58
N SER A 30 -15.46 -16.09 -4.70
CA SER A 30 -15.00 -16.88 -5.85
C SER A 30 -15.74 -18.21 -5.96
N ALA A 31 -15.97 -18.90 -4.84
CA ALA A 31 -16.72 -20.16 -4.82
C ALA A 31 -18.19 -19.95 -5.22
N ALA A 32 -18.80 -18.86 -4.75
CA ALA A 32 -20.17 -18.50 -5.10
C ALA A 32 -20.34 -18.12 -6.57
N LEU A 33 -19.36 -17.43 -7.17
CA LEU A 33 -19.35 -17.17 -8.61
C LEU A 33 -19.14 -18.46 -9.42
N ALA A 34 -18.29 -19.37 -8.94
CA ALA A 34 -18.02 -20.63 -9.61
C ALA A 34 -19.23 -21.58 -9.61
N ASN A 35 -20.03 -21.58 -8.53
CA ASN A 35 -21.23 -22.42 -8.43
C ASN A 35 -22.51 -21.73 -8.91
N GLY A 36 -22.42 -20.47 -9.38
CA GLY A 36 -23.55 -19.71 -9.93
C GLY A 36 -24.56 -19.21 -8.89
N SER A 37 -24.25 -19.26 -7.60
CA SER A 37 -25.14 -18.74 -6.53
C SER A 37 -25.17 -17.20 -6.47
N VAL A 38 -24.21 -16.53 -7.11
CA VAL A 38 -24.19 -15.07 -7.30
C VAL A 38 -23.56 -14.75 -8.66
N THR A 39 -23.93 -13.62 -9.25
CA THR A 39 -23.27 -13.08 -10.45
C THR A 39 -22.22 -12.05 -10.06
N SER A 40 -21.22 -11.83 -10.91
CA SER A 40 -20.20 -10.82 -10.71
C SER A 40 -20.82 -9.41 -10.70
N VAL A 41 -21.84 -9.15 -11.53
CA VAL A 41 -22.57 -7.87 -11.49
C VAL A 41 -23.22 -7.65 -10.13
N ALA A 42 -23.91 -8.66 -9.58
CA ALA A 42 -24.56 -8.55 -8.28
C ALA A 42 -23.55 -8.37 -7.14
N LEU A 43 -22.41 -9.07 -7.20
CA LEU A 43 -21.32 -8.94 -6.25
C LEU A 43 -20.69 -7.53 -6.30
N THR A 44 -20.45 -7.03 -7.51
CA THR A 44 -19.90 -5.68 -7.75
C THR A 44 -20.86 -4.60 -7.24
N GLN A 45 -22.15 -4.72 -7.55
CA GLN A 45 -23.17 -3.81 -7.04
C GLN A 45 -23.21 -3.80 -5.50
N ALA A 46 -23.12 -4.97 -4.88
CA ALA A 46 -23.12 -5.08 -3.42
C ALA A 46 -21.90 -4.37 -2.77
N CYS A 47 -20.74 -4.38 -3.43
CA CYS A 47 -19.58 -3.60 -2.99
C CYS A 47 -19.77 -2.09 -3.21
N ILE A 48 -20.37 -1.67 -4.34
CA ILE A 48 -20.70 -0.27 -4.62
C ILE A 48 -21.64 0.28 -3.54
N ASP A 49 -22.72 -0.44 -3.23
CA ASP A 49 -23.69 -0.06 -2.20
C ASP A 49 -23.02 0.07 -0.82
N GLN A 50 -22.06 -0.81 -0.52
CA GLN A 50 -21.28 -0.74 0.71
C GLN A 50 -20.34 0.48 0.73
N ILE A 51 -19.70 0.82 -0.40
CA ILE A 51 -18.87 2.03 -0.53
C ILE A 51 -19.72 3.28 -0.27
N GLU A 52 -20.89 3.35 -0.88
CA GLU A 52 -21.85 4.44 -0.69
C GLU A 52 -22.28 4.58 0.77
N ALA A 53 -22.64 3.47 1.43
CA ALA A 53 -23.03 3.45 2.84
C ALA A 53 -21.88 3.80 3.82
N THR A 54 -20.63 3.75 3.36
CA THR A 54 -19.42 3.96 4.15
C THR A 54 -18.61 5.18 3.72
N LYS A 55 -19.17 6.04 2.85
CA LYS A 55 -18.52 7.29 2.37
C LYS A 55 -17.89 8.15 3.46
N ARG A 56 -18.52 8.22 4.64
CA ARG A 56 -18.02 8.97 5.81
C ARG A 56 -16.63 8.55 6.31
N PHE A 57 -16.14 7.36 5.94
CA PHE A 57 -14.79 6.89 6.30
C PHE A 57 -13.70 7.34 5.30
N ASN A 58 -14.09 8.00 4.21
CA ASN A 58 -13.19 8.63 3.24
C ASN A 58 -12.14 7.69 2.62
N MET A 59 -12.59 6.50 2.20
CA MET A 59 -11.71 5.43 1.72
C MET A 59 -11.35 5.55 0.22
N PHE A 60 -12.18 6.20 -0.59
CA PHE A 60 -12.00 6.29 -2.05
C PHE A 60 -11.79 7.75 -2.46
N VAL A 61 -10.77 8.00 -3.28
CA VAL A 61 -10.48 9.32 -3.87
C VAL A 61 -10.96 9.44 -5.31
N ALA A 62 -11.15 8.30 -5.98
CA ALA A 62 -11.82 8.19 -7.28
C ALA A 62 -12.53 6.85 -7.38
N THR A 63 -13.67 6.81 -8.08
CA THR A 63 -14.44 5.58 -8.32
C THR A 63 -14.48 5.26 -9.81
N THR A 64 -14.67 3.98 -10.13
CA THR A 64 -14.69 3.48 -11.52
C THR A 64 -15.92 2.60 -11.78
N PHE A 65 -17.02 2.88 -11.07
CA PHE A 65 -18.19 2.01 -10.95
C PHE A 65 -18.81 1.58 -12.28
N ASP A 66 -18.95 2.50 -13.24
CA ASP A 66 -19.52 2.17 -14.56
C ASP A 66 -18.65 1.13 -15.29
N SER A 67 -17.33 1.36 -15.32
CA SER A 67 -16.38 0.42 -15.90
C SER A 67 -16.29 -0.90 -15.11
N ALA A 68 -16.47 -0.84 -13.79
CA ALA A 68 -16.47 -2.00 -12.91
C ALA A 68 -17.67 -2.92 -13.22
N LEU A 69 -18.87 -2.33 -13.36
CA LEU A 69 -20.09 -3.06 -13.74
C LEU A 69 -20.02 -3.64 -15.16
N ALA A 70 -19.43 -2.90 -16.11
CA ALA A 70 -19.19 -3.42 -17.45
C ALA A 70 -18.28 -4.67 -17.41
N ARG A 71 -17.16 -4.59 -16.70
CA ARG A 71 -16.22 -5.72 -16.54
C ARG A 71 -16.81 -6.88 -15.75
N ALA A 72 -17.71 -6.60 -14.81
CA ALA A 72 -18.50 -7.62 -14.12
C ALA A 72 -19.41 -8.39 -15.08
N SER A 73 -20.08 -7.68 -15.99
CA SER A 73 -20.90 -8.29 -17.04
C SER A 73 -20.07 -9.16 -17.98
N GLU A 74 -18.86 -8.71 -18.35
CA GLU A 74 -17.93 -9.51 -19.15
C GLU A 74 -17.46 -10.78 -18.42
N SER A 75 -17.20 -10.69 -17.10
CA SER A 75 -16.90 -11.87 -16.27
C SER A 75 -18.07 -12.86 -16.27
N ASP A 76 -19.30 -12.37 -16.08
CA ASP A 76 -20.49 -13.23 -16.12
C ASP A 76 -20.64 -13.93 -17.47
N ALA A 77 -20.35 -13.24 -18.58
CA ALA A 77 -20.32 -13.83 -19.92
C ALA A 77 -19.22 -14.90 -20.06
N ARG A 78 -17.98 -14.60 -19.64
CA ARG A 78 -16.87 -15.57 -19.65
C ARG A 78 -17.21 -16.82 -18.84
N ARG A 79 -17.78 -16.65 -17.65
CA ARG A 79 -18.18 -17.74 -16.75
C ARG A 79 -19.27 -18.62 -17.36
N ARG A 80 -20.30 -18.03 -17.96
CA ARG A 80 -21.35 -18.77 -18.66
C ARG A 80 -20.80 -19.60 -19.83
N ASP A 81 -19.77 -19.10 -20.50
CA ASP A 81 -19.10 -19.80 -21.61
C ASP A 81 -18.04 -20.81 -21.15
N GLY A 82 -17.85 -21.00 -19.84
CA GLY A 82 -16.80 -21.90 -19.30
C GLY A 82 -15.37 -21.38 -19.48
N ARG A 83 -15.19 -20.06 -19.68
CA ARG A 83 -13.91 -19.39 -19.97
C ARG A 83 -13.45 -18.47 -18.83
N ALA A 84 -13.72 -18.84 -17.59
CA ALA A 84 -13.35 -18.03 -16.44
C ALA A 84 -11.81 -17.90 -16.31
N CYS A 85 -11.31 -16.70 -15.96
CA CYS A 85 -9.87 -16.41 -15.85
C CYS A 85 -9.21 -16.95 -14.57
N GLY A 86 -9.97 -17.63 -13.69
CA GLY A 86 -9.50 -18.20 -12.43
C GLY A 86 -10.21 -17.62 -11.20
N PRO A 87 -9.59 -17.74 -10.01
CA PRO A 87 -10.23 -17.36 -8.74
C PRO A 87 -10.54 -15.85 -8.58
N LEU A 88 -9.87 -14.99 -9.36
CA LEU A 88 -10.10 -13.54 -9.32
C LEU A 88 -11.12 -13.06 -10.37
N ASP A 89 -11.55 -13.91 -11.29
CA ASP A 89 -12.44 -13.47 -12.38
C ASP A 89 -13.80 -13.03 -11.83
N GLY A 90 -14.11 -11.74 -11.98
CA GLY A 90 -15.34 -11.16 -11.46
C GLY A 90 -15.30 -10.71 -10.01
N ILE A 91 -14.14 -10.69 -9.36
CA ILE A 91 -13.97 -10.30 -7.96
C ILE A 91 -13.68 -8.79 -7.84
N PRO A 92 -14.49 -8.02 -7.08
CA PRO A 92 -14.21 -6.62 -6.80
C PRO A 92 -12.98 -6.38 -5.90
N VAL A 93 -12.07 -5.49 -6.35
CA VAL A 93 -10.83 -5.13 -5.66
C VAL A 93 -10.65 -3.61 -5.56
N GLY A 94 -9.90 -3.16 -4.56
CA GLY A 94 -9.47 -1.76 -4.42
C GLY A 94 -8.02 -1.55 -4.88
N VAL A 95 -7.69 -0.36 -5.37
CA VAL A 95 -6.31 -0.02 -5.79
C VAL A 95 -5.85 1.24 -5.07
N LYS A 96 -4.77 1.18 -4.28
CA LYS A 96 -4.16 2.38 -3.68
C LYS A 96 -3.83 3.43 -4.75
N ASP A 97 -4.05 4.71 -4.44
CA ASP A 97 -3.91 5.81 -5.41
C ASP A 97 -2.47 6.12 -5.89
N ILE A 98 -1.52 5.23 -5.58
CA ILE A 98 -0.13 5.29 -6.03
C ILE A 98 0.11 4.47 -7.31
N PHE A 99 -0.81 3.56 -7.66
CA PHE A 99 -0.73 2.75 -8.87
C PHE A 99 -1.36 3.50 -10.04
N CYS A 100 -0.58 3.70 -11.10
CA CYS A 100 -1.05 4.24 -12.38
C CYS A 100 -2.06 3.28 -13.01
N MET A 101 -3.20 3.83 -13.44
CA MET A 101 -4.23 3.11 -14.18
C MET A 101 -4.56 3.87 -15.45
N GLN A 102 -4.76 3.16 -16.57
CA GLN A 102 -5.11 3.77 -17.86
C GLN A 102 -6.59 4.18 -17.91
N ASN A 103 -7.06 4.52 -19.11
CA ASN A 103 -8.47 4.71 -19.44
C ASN A 103 -9.13 5.85 -18.65
N GLY A 104 -8.40 6.93 -18.40
CA GLY A 104 -8.95 8.13 -17.78
C GLY A 104 -9.01 8.10 -16.25
N VAL A 105 -8.52 7.05 -15.60
CA VAL A 105 -8.53 6.95 -14.14
C VAL A 105 -7.46 7.87 -13.53
N PRO A 106 -7.82 8.82 -12.63
CA PRO A 106 -6.84 9.68 -12.00
C PRO A 106 -5.86 8.90 -11.10
N THR A 107 -4.63 9.38 -10.99
CA THR A 107 -3.65 8.88 -10.01
C THR A 107 -2.95 10.06 -9.35
N THR A 108 -3.30 10.37 -8.11
CA THR A 108 -2.81 11.61 -7.48
C THR A 108 -1.81 11.36 -6.36
N ALA A 109 -1.60 10.10 -5.94
CA ALA A 109 -0.86 9.75 -4.73
C ALA A 109 -1.33 10.57 -3.51
N SER A 110 -2.63 10.89 -3.47
CA SER A 110 -3.25 11.79 -2.48
C SER A 110 -2.60 13.18 -2.36
N SER A 111 -1.99 13.68 -3.43
CA SER A 111 -1.29 14.97 -3.47
C SER A 111 -1.96 15.95 -4.41
N LYS A 112 -1.97 17.23 -4.02
CA LYS A 112 -2.35 18.33 -4.91
C LYS A 112 -1.39 18.47 -6.09
N ILE A 113 -0.10 18.12 -5.94
CA ILE A 113 0.87 18.28 -7.03
C ILE A 113 0.54 17.42 -8.27
N LEU A 114 -0.24 16.36 -8.08
CA LEU A 114 -0.71 15.48 -9.16
C LEU A 114 -2.19 15.70 -9.50
N GLN A 115 -2.77 16.84 -9.07
CA GLN A 115 -4.12 17.22 -9.48
C GLN A 115 -4.22 17.24 -11.02
N GLY A 116 -5.23 16.56 -11.55
CA GLY A 116 -5.45 16.45 -13.00
C GLY A 116 -4.55 15.42 -13.71
N PHE A 117 -3.66 14.71 -13.02
CA PHE A 117 -2.85 13.67 -13.64
C PHE A 117 -3.70 12.42 -13.96
N VAL A 118 -3.71 12.07 -15.24
CA VAL A 118 -4.23 10.81 -15.78
C VAL A 118 -3.05 10.05 -16.37
N ALA A 119 -2.82 8.82 -15.91
CA ALA A 119 -1.68 8.05 -16.37
C ALA A 119 -1.88 7.59 -17.82
N PRO A 120 -0.88 7.77 -18.72
CA PRO A 120 -0.96 7.25 -20.09
C PRO A 120 -0.65 5.75 -20.18
N TYR A 121 -0.33 5.09 -19.06
CA TYR A 121 0.10 3.70 -18.99
C TYR A 121 -0.45 3.00 -17.74
N GLU A 122 -0.52 1.68 -17.78
CA GLU A 122 -1.07 0.83 -16.71
C GLU A 122 0.08 0.30 -15.86
N SER A 123 -0.06 0.30 -14.54
CA SER A 123 0.94 -0.35 -13.68
C SER A 123 0.94 -1.86 -13.91
N THR A 124 2.10 -2.50 -13.78
CA THR A 124 2.18 -3.95 -14.02
C THR A 124 1.30 -4.73 -13.04
N ALA A 125 1.20 -4.28 -11.78
CA ALA A 125 0.39 -4.93 -10.76
C ALA A 125 -1.11 -4.87 -11.09
N THR A 126 -1.59 -3.71 -11.54
CA THR A 126 -3.00 -3.52 -11.92
C THR A 126 -3.32 -4.21 -13.24
N GLN A 127 -2.44 -4.18 -14.24
CA GLN A 127 -2.61 -4.95 -15.48
C GLN A 127 -2.80 -6.44 -15.19
N ARG A 128 -1.96 -7.02 -14.33
CA ARG A 128 -2.07 -8.43 -13.94
C ARG A 128 -3.38 -8.76 -13.22
N LEU A 129 -3.89 -7.84 -12.39
CA LEU A 129 -5.24 -7.98 -11.81
C LEU A 129 -6.32 -7.98 -12.88
N LEU A 130 -6.22 -7.06 -13.85
CA LEU A 130 -7.18 -6.97 -14.95
C LEU A 130 -7.17 -8.24 -15.80
N ASP A 131 -5.98 -8.76 -16.12
CA ASP A 131 -5.77 -10.00 -16.89
C ASP A 131 -6.34 -11.23 -16.16
N ALA A 132 -6.22 -11.26 -14.82
CA ALA A 132 -6.83 -12.28 -13.97
C ALA A 132 -8.37 -12.12 -13.83
N GLY A 133 -8.97 -11.11 -14.46
CA GLY A 133 -10.40 -10.83 -14.43
C GLY A 133 -10.90 -10.11 -13.17
N ALA A 134 -10.00 -9.65 -12.29
CA ALA A 134 -10.38 -8.88 -11.10
C ALA A 134 -10.99 -7.53 -11.50
N ILE A 135 -11.84 -6.95 -10.64
CA ILE A 135 -12.64 -5.75 -10.91
C ILE A 135 -12.22 -4.59 -10.00
N PRO A 136 -11.33 -3.69 -10.43
CA PRO A 136 -11.05 -2.47 -9.69
C PRO A 136 -12.31 -1.63 -9.52
N LEU A 137 -12.61 -1.23 -8.29
CA LEU A 137 -13.75 -0.35 -7.96
C LEU A 137 -13.36 1.13 -7.97
N GLY A 138 -12.05 1.43 -7.90
CA GLY A 138 -11.53 2.78 -7.90
C GLY A 138 -10.20 2.90 -7.17
N LYS A 139 -9.83 4.15 -6.90
CA LYS A 139 -8.59 4.54 -6.25
C LYS A 139 -8.82 4.82 -4.77
N LEU A 140 -8.04 4.16 -3.93
CA LEU A 140 -8.12 4.23 -2.49
C LEU A 140 -7.21 5.31 -1.93
N ASN A 141 -7.70 6.03 -0.94
CA ASN A 141 -6.99 7.10 -0.25
C ASN A 141 -5.70 6.59 0.43
N MET A 142 -4.78 7.50 0.71
CA MET A 142 -3.45 7.23 1.27
C MET A 142 -2.84 8.49 1.85
N ASP A 143 -1.81 8.36 2.70
CA ASP A 143 -0.96 9.51 3.00
C ASP A 143 -0.27 9.98 1.71
N GLU A 144 -0.13 11.30 1.57
CA GLU A 144 0.48 11.94 0.41
C GLU A 144 1.84 11.32 0.07
N PHE A 145 2.01 10.88 -1.18
CA PHE A 145 3.22 10.19 -1.67
C PHE A 145 3.68 9.02 -0.78
N ALA A 146 2.74 8.33 -0.14
CA ALA A 146 2.98 7.24 0.80
C ALA A 146 3.74 7.65 2.09
N MET A 147 3.83 8.96 2.38
CA MET A 147 4.58 9.52 3.49
C MET A 147 3.69 9.75 4.70
N GLY A 148 3.54 8.74 5.55
CA GLY A 148 2.77 8.85 6.79
C GLY A 148 2.37 7.48 7.35
N SER A 149 1.75 7.49 8.52
CA SER A 149 1.33 6.29 9.25
C SER A 149 -0.10 6.38 9.78
N GLY A 150 -0.90 7.32 9.27
CA GLY A 150 -2.28 7.56 9.71
C GLY A 150 -3.29 7.76 8.59
N THR A 151 -2.84 7.91 7.34
CA THR A 151 -3.66 8.42 6.22
C THR A 151 -4.28 9.77 6.58
N THR A 152 -3.54 10.61 7.30
CA THR A 152 -3.96 11.94 7.76
C THR A 152 -3.39 13.06 6.89
N TYR A 153 -2.32 12.78 6.14
CA TYR A 153 -1.68 13.74 5.24
C TYR A 153 -2.29 13.78 3.83
N SER A 154 -3.37 13.04 3.58
CA SER A 154 -4.04 13.08 2.29
C SER A 154 -4.61 14.48 2.00
N THR A 155 -4.40 14.99 0.78
CA THR A 155 -5.07 16.23 0.33
C THR A 155 -6.58 16.11 0.26
N PHE A 156 -7.13 14.88 0.25
CA PHE A 156 -8.58 14.61 0.26
C PHE A 156 -9.14 14.45 1.67
N GLY A 157 -8.33 14.72 2.70
CA GLY A 157 -8.70 14.53 4.10
C GLY A 157 -8.45 13.11 4.61
N PRO A 158 -8.57 12.91 5.93
CA PRO A 158 -8.14 11.68 6.57
C PRO A 158 -9.07 10.49 6.25
N THR A 159 -8.51 9.28 6.21
CA THR A 159 -9.31 8.04 6.27
C THR A 159 -9.56 7.67 7.73
N ILE A 160 -10.83 7.46 8.08
CA ILE A 160 -11.23 7.05 9.43
C ILE A 160 -11.25 5.52 9.52
N ASN A 161 -10.71 4.98 10.60
CA ASN A 161 -10.75 3.55 10.86
C ASN A 161 -12.20 3.07 11.07
N PRO A 162 -12.65 2.01 10.38
CA PRO A 162 -14.02 1.52 10.51
C PRO A 162 -14.37 0.97 11.90
N TRP A 163 -13.38 0.67 12.74
CA TRP A 163 -13.57 0.28 14.15
C TRP A 163 -13.80 1.46 15.10
N SER A 164 -13.77 2.70 14.60
CA SER A 164 -14.01 3.89 15.41
C SER A 164 -15.45 3.93 15.93
N SER A 165 -15.61 4.22 17.22
CA SER A 165 -16.91 4.49 17.85
C SER A 165 -17.34 5.96 17.71
N ASP A 166 -16.42 6.83 17.34
CA ASP A 166 -16.56 8.27 17.14
C ASP A 166 -16.00 8.63 15.75
N LEU A 167 -16.59 9.61 15.08
CA LEU A 167 -16.17 10.10 13.76
C LEU A 167 -15.69 11.56 13.76
N GLY A 168 -15.69 12.22 14.92
CA GLY A 168 -15.12 13.55 15.12
C GLY A 168 -13.67 13.49 15.60
N ASP A 169 -13.28 14.37 16.52
CA ASP A 169 -11.88 14.56 16.95
C ASP A 169 -11.24 13.31 17.60
N ARG A 170 -12.05 12.34 18.01
CA ARG A 170 -11.60 11.06 18.60
C ARG A 170 -11.64 9.89 17.63
N ALA A 171 -11.87 10.15 16.34
CA ALA A 171 -11.81 9.15 15.29
C ALA A 171 -10.45 8.45 15.30
N LEU A 172 -10.44 7.12 15.20
CA LEU A 172 -9.21 6.36 15.15
C LEU A 172 -8.65 6.43 13.72
N VAL A 173 -7.32 6.52 13.62
CA VAL A 173 -6.63 6.44 12.33
C VAL A 173 -6.71 5.03 11.75
N ALA A 174 -6.87 4.91 10.43
CA ALA A 174 -6.84 3.64 9.73
C ALA A 174 -5.41 3.04 9.58
N GLY A 175 -4.40 3.74 10.11
CA GLY A 175 -3.00 3.49 9.83
C GLY A 175 -2.57 4.13 8.52
N GLY A 176 -1.30 3.97 8.14
CA GLY A 176 -0.77 4.55 6.92
C GLY A 176 0.51 3.91 6.41
N SER A 177 0.84 4.11 5.14
CA SER A 177 0.14 4.98 4.20
C SER A 177 -0.96 4.30 3.37
N SER A 178 -1.18 2.99 3.52
CA SER A 178 -2.29 2.27 2.85
C SER A 178 -3.52 2.11 3.76
N GLY A 179 -3.83 3.13 4.58
CA GLY A 179 -4.94 3.07 5.54
C GLY A 179 -6.28 2.81 4.88
N ALA A 180 -6.58 3.47 3.76
CA ALA A 180 -7.83 3.25 3.06
C ALA A 180 -7.94 1.88 2.39
N SER A 181 -6.84 1.30 1.92
CA SER A 181 -6.82 -0.10 1.47
C SER A 181 -7.22 -1.05 2.59
N ALA A 182 -6.72 -0.83 3.81
CA ALA A 182 -7.05 -1.66 4.95
C ALA A 182 -8.49 -1.46 5.40
N ALA A 183 -8.92 -0.20 5.50
CA ALA A 183 -10.28 0.18 5.87
C ALA A 183 -11.33 -0.32 4.86
N ALA A 184 -11.06 -0.25 3.55
CA ALA A 184 -11.98 -0.72 2.51
C ALA A 184 -12.20 -2.23 2.59
N VAL A 185 -11.14 -3.01 2.80
CA VAL A 185 -11.23 -4.46 3.01
C VAL A 185 -11.95 -4.79 4.32
N ALA A 186 -11.62 -4.10 5.40
CA ALA A 186 -12.26 -4.30 6.71
C ALA A 186 -13.77 -4.02 6.64
N SER A 187 -14.14 -2.94 5.95
CA SER A 187 -15.53 -2.49 5.74
C SER A 187 -16.31 -3.31 4.70
N GLY A 188 -15.66 -4.26 4.01
CA GLY A 188 -16.30 -5.06 2.96
C GLY A 188 -16.65 -4.28 1.69
N CYS A 189 -15.97 -3.16 1.45
CA CYS A 189 -16.09 -2.38 0.22
C CYS A 189 -15.41 -3.07 -0.98
N CYS A 190 -14.48 -3.99 -0.71
CA CYS A 190 -13.82 -4.84 -1.69
C CYS A 190 -13.32 -6.13 -1.00
N PHE A 191 -12.99 -7.15 -1.78
CA PHE A 191 -12.52 -8.44 -1.26
C PHE A 191 -11.01 -8.48 -1.02
N ALA A 192 -10.26 -7.68 -1.79
CA ALA A 192 -8.84 -7.43 -1.59
C ALA A 192 -8.50 -6.03 -2.11
N ALA A 193 -7.37 -5.49 -1.66
CA ALA A 193 -6.86 -4.22 -2.12
C ALA A 193 -5.35 -4.26 -2.33
N LEU A 194 -4.87 -3.53 -3.34
CA LEU A 194 -3.47 -3.20 -3.44
C LEU A 194 -3.10 -2.10 -2.44
N GLY A 195 -1.90 -2.21 -1.88
CA GLY A 195 -1.22 -1.19 -1.10
C GLY A 195 0.25 -1.10 -1.50
N SER A 196 1.00 -0.26 -0.80
CA SER A 196 2.47 -0.21 -0.91
C SER A 196 3.08 -0.11 0.49
N ASP A 197 4.17 -0.83 0.71
CA ASP A 197 4.88 -0.93 1.99
C ASP A 197 6.36 -0.56 1.79
N THR A 198 6.72 0.62 2.28
CA THR A 198 8.11 1.11 2.26
C THR A 198 8.77 0.95 3.63
N GLY A 199 8.01 1.23 4.71
CA GLY A 199 8.48 1.13 6.09
C GLY A 199 7.47 0.48 7.05
N GLY A 200 6.46 -0.23 6.54
CA GLY A 200 5.32 -0.74 7.30
C GLY A 200 3.96 -0.39 6.73
N SER A 201 3.92 0.29 5.58
CA SER A 201 2.72 0.94 5.05
C SER A 201 1.62 0.01 4.51
N VAL A 202 1.79 -1.31 4.57
CA VAL A 202 0.73 -2.33 4.40
C VAL A 202 0.47 -3.05 5.72
N ARG A 203 1.54 -3.47 6.40
CA ARG A 203 1.44 -4.26 7.65
C ARG A 203 0.81 -3.48 8.81
N GLN A 204 1.18 -2.21 8.98
CA GLN A 204 0.64 -1.37 10.06
C GLN A 204 -0.85 -1.04 9.85
N PRO A 205 -1.31 -0.61 8.65
CA PRO A 205 -2.74 -0.45 8.39
C PRO A 205 -3.52 -1.75 8.58
N ALA A 206 -2.97 -2.88 8.14
CA ALA A 206 -3.60 -4.17 8.29
C ALA A 206 -3.83 -4.53 9.77
N ALA A 207 -2.83 -4.28 10.62
CA ALA A 207 -2.97 -4.46 12.07
C ALA A 207 -4.03 -3.51 12.66
N TYR A 208 -4.07 -2.24 12.25
CA TYR A 208 -5.00 -1.24 12.78
C TYR A 208 -6.45 -1.49 12.36
N CYS A 209 -6.67 -2.00 11.15
CA CYS A 209 -7.99 -2.31 10.63
C CYS A 209 -8.40 -3.78 10.81
N GLY A 210 -7.57 -4.62 11.42
CA GLY A 210 -7.89 -6.02 11.70
C GLY A 210 -8.06 -6.87 10.43
N VAL A 211 -7.20 -6.67 9.44
CA VAL A 211 -7.17 -7.43 8.18
C VAL A 211 -5.80 -8.08 7.98
N THR A 212 -5.68 -8.95 6.97
CA THR A 212 -4.39 -9.53 6.58
C THR A 212 -3.65 -8.56 5.66
N GLY A 213 -2.39 -8.23 5.98
CA GLY A 213 -1.51 -7.40 5.17
C GLY A 213 -0.23 -8.14 4.80
N LEU A 214 0.02 -8.32 3.50
CA LEU A 214 1.18 -9.02 2.98
C LEU A 214 2.10 -8.05 2.23
N LYS A 215 3.30 -7.85 2.79
CA LYS A 215 4.43 -7.28 2.05
C LYS A 215 5.34 -8.44 1.60
N PRO A 216 5.39 -8.78 0.31
CA PRO A 216 6.27 -9.83 -0.17
C PRO A 216 7.75 -9.40 -0.13
N ASN A 217 8.63 -10.28 -0.59
CA ASN A 217 10.02 -9.94 -0.85
C ASN A 217 10.11 -8.78 -1.85
N TYR A 218 11.09 -7.90 -1.66
CA TYR A 218 11.40 -6.85 -2.63
C TYR A 218 11.68 -7.46 -4.01
N GLY A 219 11.13 -6.85 -5.06
CA GLY A 219 11.19 -7.35 -6.43
C GLY A 219 10.21 -8.48 -6.76
N ARG A 220 9.42 -9.01 -5.80
CA ARG A 220 8.46 -10.09 -6.09
C ARG A 220 7.26 -9.61 -6.92
N ILE A 221 6.80 -8.39 -6.68
CA ILE A 221 5.78 -7.70 -7.47
C ILE A 221 6.47 -6.49 -8.09
N SER A 222 6.27 -6.29 -9.39
CA SER A 222 6.85 -5.18 -10.13
C SER A 222 6.40 -3.83 -9.57
N ARG A 223 7.34 -2.89 -9.53
CA ARG A 223 7.14 -1.49 -9.16
C ARG A 223 6.82 -0.62 -10.38
N HIS A 224 6.86 -1.18 -11.60
CA HIS A 224 6.53 -0.42 -12.81
C HIS A 224 5.09 0.13 -12.73
N GLY A 225 5.00 1.46 -12.82
CA GLY A 225 3.76 2.21 -12.66
C GLY A 225 3.21 2.37 -11.26
N MET A 226 3.97 1.96 -10.25
CA MET A 226 3.77 2.46 -8.89
C MET A 226 4.59 3.75 -8.73
N ILE A 227 3.96 4.86 -8.35
CA ILE A 227 4.67 6.11 -8.07
C ILE A 227 5.67 5.88 -6.92
N ALA A 228 6.94 6.17 -7.17
CA ALA A 228 8.01 5.87 -6.22
C ALA A 228 8.04 6.86 -5.04
N PHE A 229 8.25 6.31 -3.84
CA PHE A 229 8.66 7.03 -2.64
C PHE A 229 10.15 6.77 -2.39
N ALA A 230 10.52 5.57 -1.92
CA ALA A 230 11.90 5.15 -1.73
C ALA A 230 12.14 3.87 -2.53
N SER A 231 12.77 4.02 -3.70
CA SER A 231 12.92 2.97 -4.69
C SER A 231 13.50 1.67 -4.15
N SER A 232 14.49 1.70 -3.25
CA SER A 232 15.12 0.51 -2.68
C SER A 232 14.28 -0.22 -1.62
N LEU A 233 13.20 0.40 -1.16
CA LEU A 233 12.36 -0.09 -0.06
C LEU A 233 10.92 -0.38 -0.51
N ASP A 234 10.42 0.40 -1.46
CA ASP A 234 9.06 0.34 -1.95
C ASP A 234 8.71 -1.07 -2.44
N THR A 235 7.70 -1.67 -1.81
CA THR A 235 7.19 -2.97 -2.21
C THR A 235 5.68 -2.88 -2.38
N PRO A 236 5.12 -3.18 -3.58
CA PRO A 236 3.68 -3.39 -3.72
C PRO A 236 3.23 -4.48 -2.75
N GLY A 237 2.12 -4.25 -2.06
CA GLY A 237 1.59 -5.20 -1.08
C GLY A 237 0.10 -5.39 -1.23
N ILE A 238 -0.41 -6.34 -0.46
CA ILE A 238 -1.77 -6.86 -0.60
C ILE A 238 -2.46 -6.77 0.75
N LEU A 239 -3.71 -6.31 0.74
CA LEU A 239 -4.59 -6.36 1.89
C LEU A 239 -5.82 -7.21 1.55
N ALA A 240 -6.16 -8.15 2.42
CA ALA A 240 -7.31 -9.04 2.26
C ALA A 240 -7.86 -9.48 3.61
N LYS A 241 -9.05 -10.09 3.65
CA LYS A 241 -9.62 -10.56 4.93
C LYS A 241 -8.89 -11.78 5.48
N THR A 242 -8.36 -12.65 4.61
CA THR A 242 -7.68 -13.88 5.01
C THR A 242 -6.30 -14.01 4.36
N ILE A 243 -5.45 -14.85 4.95
CA ILE A 243 -4.13 -15.22 4.40
C ILE A 243 -4.27 -15.88 3.02
N ARG A 244 -5.28 -16.74 2.86
CA ARG A 244 -5.56 -17.42 1.59
C ARG A 244 -5.91 -16.43 0.49
N ASP A 245 -6.76 -15.46 0.79
CA ASP A 245 -7.14 -14.42 -0.16
C ASP A 245 -5.92 -13.58 -0.59
N ALA A 246 -5.05 -13.23 0.35
CA ALA A 246 -3.81 -12.51 0.05
C ALA A 246 -2.86 -13.34 -0.85
N ALA A 247 -2.78 -14.66 -0.64
CA ALA A 247 -1.99 -15.56 -1.46
C ALA A 247 -2.56 -15.69 -2.89
N ILE A 248 -3.89 -15.77 -3.06
CA ILE A 248 -4.55 -15.77 -4.38
C ILE A 248 -4.17 -14.52 -5.17
N VAL A 249 -4.23 -13.35 -4.53
CA VAL A 249 -3.85 -12.08 -5.17
C VAL A 249 -2.36 -12.06 -5.49
N LEU A 250 -1.50 -12.52 -4.58
CA LEU A 250 -0.06 -12.60 -4.80
C LEU A 250 0.28 -13.44 -6.03
N HIS A 251 -0.38 -14.59 -6.20
CA HIS A 251 -0.21 -15.45 -7.37
C HIS A 251 -0.55 -14.77 -8.68
N ALA A 252 -1.59 -13.93 -8.70
CA ALA A 252 -1.98 -13.21 -9.89
C ALA A 252 -0.96 -12.12 -10.28
N ILE A 253 -0.40 -11.39 -9.30
CA ILE A 253 0.35 -10.16 -9.57
C ILE A 253 1.88 -10.29 -9.48
N ALA A 254 2.41 -11.37 -8.90
CA ALA A 254 3.84 -11.57 -8.75
C ALA A 254 4.51 -12.15 -10.01
N GLY A 255 5.81 -11.93 -10.13
CA GLY A 255 6.65 -12.51 -11.18
C GLY A 255 7.44 -11.47 -11.98
N PRO A 256 8.33 -11.93 -12.86
CA PRO A 256 9.28 -11.09 -13.60
C PRO A 256 8.57 -10.05 -14.45
N ASP A 257 9.17 -8.88 -14.62
CA ASP A 257 8.64 -7.82 -15.45
C ASP A 257 9.78 -7.15 -16.24
N GLY A 258 9.65 -7.10 -17.56
CA GLY A 258 10.63 -6.46 -18.44
C GLY A 258 10.70 -4.93 -18.28
N HIS A 259 9.70 -4.31 -17.64
CA HIS A 259 9.67 -2.88 -17.35
C HIS A 259 10.29 -2.51 -15.99
N ASP A 260 10.63 -3.49 -15.14
CA ASP A 260 11.22 -3.27 -13.83
C ASP A 260 12.52 -4.07 -13.68
N SER A 261 13.66 -3.39 -13.79
CA SER A 261 14.99 -3.99 -13.65
C SER A 261 15.28 -4.56 -12.26
N THR A 262 14.43 -4.29 -11.27
CA THR A 262 14.54 -4.81 -9.91
C THR A 262 13.57 -5.96 -9.63
N ALA A 263 12.69 -6.29 -10.59
CA ALA A 263 11.83 -7.45 -10.48
C ALA A 263 12.67 -8.73 -10.45
N LEU A 264 12.32 -9.64 -9.54
CA LEU A 264 12.97 -10.93 -9.44
C LEU A 264 12.71 -11.72 -10.75
N PRO A 265 13.74 -12.38 -11.31
CA PRO A 265 13.62 -13.10 -12.57
C PRO A 265 12.71 -14.34 -12.45
N ASP A 266 12.60 -14.88 -11.23
CA ASP A 266 11.86 -16.10 -10.98
C ASP A 266 10.37 -15.84 -10.74
N LYS A 267 9.54 -16.66 -11.39
CA LYS A 267 8.12 -16.77 -11.07
C LYS A 267 7.94 -17.23 -9.62
N LEU A 268 6.73 -17.04 -9.09
CA LEU A 268 6.38 -17.68 -7.83
C LEU A 268 6.55 -19.19 -7.95
N PRO A 269 7.15 -19.85 -6.93
CA PRO A 269 7.23 -21.29 -6.92
C PRO A 269 5.83 -21.90 -6.95
N SER A 270 5.61 -22.89 -7.82
CA SER A 270 4.30 -23.54 -7.98
C SER A 270 3.84 -24.26 -6.72
N GLN A 271 4.73 -24.52 -5.77
CA GLN A 271 4.41 -25.10 -4.46
C GLN A 271 3.90 -24.07 -3.44
N TRP A 272 3.86 -22.78 -3.78
CA TRP A 272 3.30 -21.72 -2.91
C TRP A 272 1.79 -21.55 -3.09
N GLU A 273 1.07 -22.60 -3.50
CA GLU A 273 -0.37 -22.56 -3.66
C GLU A 273 -1.08 -22.03 -2.40
N PRO A 274 -2.18 -21.26 -2.54
CA PRO A 274 -2.94 -20.78 -1.40
C PRO A 274 -3.42 -21.96 -0.53
N ALA A 275 -2.76 -22.14 0.63
CA ALA A 275 -2.99 -23.27 1.52
C ALA A 275 -4.49 -23.48 1.77
N SER A 276 -4.95 -24.72 1.59
CA SER A 276 -6.31 -25.10 1.99
C SER A 276 -6.37 -25.30 3.51
N GLU A 277 -7.55 -25.10 4.12
CA GLU A 277 -7.74 -25.40 5.55
C GLU A 277 -7.46 -26.88 5.88
N THR A 278 -7.46 -27.75 4.85
CA THR A 278 -7.15 -29.18 4.91
C THR A 278 -5.69 -29.52 4.67
N ASP A 279 -4.88 -28.57 4.21
CA ASP A 279 -3.44 -28.78 4.08
C ASP A 279 -2.83 -28.73 5.48
N ALA A 280 -2.75 -29.91 6.09
CA ALA A 280 -1.94 -30.14 7.27
C ALA A 280 -0.46 -30.00 6.86
N THR A 281 0.01 -28.76 6.64
CA THR A 281 1.44 -28.47 6.64
C THR A 281 2.00 -29.04 7.93
N ASN A 282 3.08 -29.82 7.83
CA ASN A 282 3.74 -30.40 8.98
C ASN A 282 4.42 -29.27 9.80
N THR A 283 3.64 -28.55 10.59
CA THR A 283 4.04 -27.44 11.45
C THR A 283 5.16 -27.84 12.41
N LYS A 284 5.33 -29.14 12.69
CA LYS A 284 6.41 -29.71 13.50
C LYS A 284 7.81 -29.49 12.92
N GLN A 285 7.93 -29.22 11.61
CA GLN A 285 9.21 -28.90 10.98
C GLN A 285 9.54 -27.40 11.02
N LEU A 286 8.59 -26.55 11.42
CA LEU A 286 8.78 -25.10 11.47
C LEU A 286 9.47 -24.69 12.77
N THR A 287 10.42 -23.77 12.64
CA THR A 287 11.00 -23.05 13.78
C THR A 287 10.70 -21.56 13.63
N VAL A 288 10.13 -20.95 14.67
CA VAL A 288 9.87 -19.51 14.72
C VAL A 288 10.80 -18.87 15.74
N GLY A 289 11.59 -17.90 15.29
CA GLY A 289 12.40 -17.06 16.17
C GLY A 289 11.61 -15.85 16.66
N VAL A 290 11.59 -15.60 17.97
CA VAL A 290 10.99 -14.42 18.60
C VAL A 290 12.12 -13.49 19.03
N PRO A 291 12.35 -12.36 18.34
CA PRO A 291 13.41 -11.42 18.69
C PRO A 291 13.14 -10.76 20.04
N LYS A 292 14.06 -10.88 20.99
CA LYS A 292 13.94 -10.22 22.30
C LYS A 292 13.86 -8.69 22.19
N GLU A 293 14.46 -8.11 21.14
CA GLU A 293 14.45 -6.67 20.89
C GLU A 293 13.08 -6.13 20.47
N TYR A 294 12.09 -6.98 20.20
CA TYR A 294 10.71 -6.55 19.91
C TYR A 294 9.89 -6.31 21.18
N TYR A 295 10.34 -6.78 22.34
CA TYR A 295 9.78 -6.42 23.64
C TYR A 295 10.31 -5.05 24.08
N VAL A 296 9.77 -3.98 23.48
CA VAL A 296 10.11 -2.60 23.84
C VAL A 296 9.23 -2.12 25.00
N LYS A 297 9.79 -1.29 25.88
CA LYS A 297 9.14 -0.82 27.12
C LYS A 297 7.85 -0.03 26.85
N GLU A 298 7.77 0.58 25.68
CA GLU A 298 6.69 1.45 25.23
C GLU A 298 5.45 0.67 24.78
N LEU A 299 5.52 -0.66 24.63
CA LEU A 299 4.37 -1.47 24.23
C LEU A 299 3.31 -1.53 25.34
N PRO A 300 2.03 -1.24 25.02
CA PRO A 300 0.95 -1.40 25.99
C PRO A 300 0.80 -2.85 26.43
N GLU A 301 0.40 -3.06 27.68
CA GLU A 301 0.17 -4.41 28.25
C GLU A 301 -0.85 -5.21 27.42
N SER A 302 -1.85 -4.56 26.84
CA SER A 302 -2.83 -5.20 25.97
C SER A 302 -2.21 -5.78 24.69
N ILE A 303 -1.17 -5.14 24.14
CA ILE A 303 -0.45 -5.62 22.96
C ILE A 303 0.48 -6.77 23.34
N LEU A 304 1.18 -6.65 24.48
CA LEU A 304 2.02 -7.74 25.01
C LEU A 304 1.20 -9.02 25.24
N LYS A 305 0.00 -8.90 25.81
CA LYS A 305 -0.92 -10.04 25.97
C LYS A 305 -1.27 -10.73 24.65
N VAL A 306 -1.54 -9.96 23.60
CA VAL A 306 -1.86 -10.51 22.27
C VAL A 306 -0.62 -11.13 21.61
N TRP A 307 0.55 -10.53 21.81
CA TRP A 307 1.83 -11.05 21.36
C TRP A 307 2.13 -12.42 21.97
N ASP A 308 2.03 -12.53 23.29
CA ASP A 308 2.24 -13.79 24.02
C ASP A 308 1.19 -14.84 23.66
N GLN A 309 -0.06 -14.42 23.45
CA GLN A 309 -1.13 -15.31 22.97
C GLN A 309 -0.82 -15.88 21.57
N GLY A 310 -0.19 -15.10 20.69
CA GLY A 310 0.25 -15.56 19.38
C GLY A 310 1.37 -16.60 19.46
N ILE A 311 2.32 -16.42 20.39
CA ILE A 311 3.36 -17.41 20.69
C ILE A 311 2.73 -18.72 21.19
N GLU A 312 1.75 -18.64 22.08
CA GLU A 312 1.03 -19.80 22.59
C GLU A 312 0.30 -20.56 21.47
N TRP A 313 -0.35 -19.85 20.53
CA TRP A 313 -0.98 -20.49 19.37
C TRP A 313 0.03 -21.24 18.48
N LEU A 314 1.25 -20.71 18.31
CA LEU A 314 2.31 -21.40 17.57
C LEU A 314 2.76 -22.67 18.29
N LEU A 315 2.98 -22.60 19.61
CA LEU A 315 3.35 -23.76 20.43
C LEU A 315 2.27 -24.85 20.41
N GLN A 316 1.01 -24.48 20.57
CA GLN A 316 -0.14 -25.40 20.48
C GLN A 316 -0.27 -26.04 19.10
N SER A 317 0.17 -25.34 18.05
CA SER A 317 0.22 -25.85 16.68
C SER A 317 1.42 -26.77 16.43
N GLY A 318 2.25 -27.03 17.44
CA GLY A 318 3.43 -27.90 17.35
C GLY A 318 4.66 -27.25 16.70
N VAL A 319 4.65 -25.92 16.52
CA VAL A 319 5.79 -25.16 16.00
C VAL A 319 6.84 -25.01 17.10
N ARG A 320 8.12 -25.19 16.75
CA ARG A 320 9.22 -24.92 17.68
C ARG A 320 9.44 -23.41 17.78
N VAL A 321 9.17 -22.81 18.93
CA VAL A 321 9.45 -21.39 19.18
C VAL A 321 10.78 -21.25 19.91
N VAL A 322 11.66 -20.37 19.43
CA VAL A 322 12.97 -20.08 20.03
C VAL A 322 13.14 -18.58 20.23
N GLU A 323 13.84 -18.18 21.28
CA GLU A 323 14.30 -16.79 21.40
C GLU A 323 15.35 -16.51 20.30
N ALA A 324 15.24 -15.35 19.67
CA ALA A 324 16.22 -14.83 18.71
C ALA A 324 16.76 -13.47 19.19
N SER A 325 17.89 -13.04 18.62
CA SER A 325 18.46 -11.71 18.86
C SER A 325 18.74 -10.99 17.55
N LEU A 326 18.21 -9.79 17.42
CA LEU A 326 18.40 -8.84 16.33
C LEU A 326 18.88 -7.50 16.92
N PRO A 327 20.12 -7.41 17.42
CA PRO A 327 20.59 -6.29 18.24
C PRO A 327 20.64 -4.94 17.49
N THR A 328 20.63 -4.99 16.16
CA THR A 328 20.61 -3.80 15.29
C THR A 328 19.21 -3.23 15.05
N THR A 329 18.15 -3.88 15.52
CA THR A 329 16.74 -3.43 15.36
C THR A 329 16.53 -1.98 15.81
N LYS A 330 17.18 -1.56 16.90
CA LYS A 330 17.10 -0.18 17.41
C LYS A 330 17.55 0.89 16.40
N TYR A 331 18.37 0.51 15.41
CA TYR A 331 18.84 1.41 14.36
C TYR A 331 17.94 1.39 13.10
N ALA A 332 16.95 0.50 13.03
CA ALA A 332 16.13 0.34 11.84
C ALA A 332 15.35 1.61 11.48
N LEU A 333 14.72 2.25 12.48
CA LEU A 333 13.94 3.47 12.25
C LEU A 333 14.78 4.67 11.79
N PRO A 334 15.90 5.04 12.45
CA PRO A 334 16.74 6.14 11.95
C PRO A 334 17.36 5.82 10.59
N THR A 335 17.79 4.58 10.36
CA THR A 335 18.30 4.10 9.05
C THR A 335 17.24 4.29 7.95
N TYR A 336 16.00 3.87 8.23
CA TYR A 336 14.88 4.05 7.32
C TYR A 336 14.65 5.52 6.98
N TYR A 337 14.59 6.42 7.97
CA TYR A 337 14.33 7.83 7.71
C TYR A 337 15.44 8.49 6.87
N ILE A 338 16.70 8.11 7.06
CA ILE A 338 17.80 8.61 6.23
C ILE A 338 17.62 8.15 4.78
N LEU A 339 17.48 6.84 4.56
CA LEU A 339 17.39 6.26 3.21
C LEU A 339 16.12 6.73 2.49
N ALA A 340 14.97 6.64 3.15
CA ALA A 340 13.69 6.95 2.54
C ALA A 340 13.58 8.44 2.17
N CYS A 341 14.03 9.35 3.04
CA CYS A 341 14.06 10.79 2.71
C CYS A 341 15.04 11.08 1.57
N ALA A 342 16.25 10.52 1.61
CA ALA A 342 17.26 10.69 0.57
C ALA A 342 16.71 10.30 -0.81
N GLU A 343 16.16 9.09 -0.93
CA GLU A 343 15.59 8.62 -2.20
C GLU A 343 14.34 9.41 -2.62
N ALA A 344 13.47 9.77 -1.67
CA ALA A 344 12.29 10.57 -1.96
C ALA A 344 12.64 11.92 -2.57
N SER A 345 13.68 12.60 -2.05
CA SER A 345 14.10 13.90 -2.60
C SER A 345 14.49 13.84 -4.08
N SER A 346 15.12 12.73 -4.48
CA SER A 346 15.47 12.46 -5.88
C SER A 346 14.24 12.03 -6.68
N ASN A 347 13.46 11.07 -6.19
CA ASN A 347 12.29 10.54 -6.88
C ASN A 347 11.22 11.62 -7.16
N LEU A 348 10.98 12.50 -6.18
CA LEU A 348 9.99 13.58 -6.27
C LEU A 348 10.51 14.84 -6.98
N SER A 349 11.79 14.91 -7.36
CA SER A 349 12.34 16.06 -8.11
C SER A 349 11.64 16.27 -9.46
N ARG A 350 11.07 15.21 -10.05
CA ARG A 350 10.35 15.24 -11.33
C ARG A 350 9.02 16.01 -11.31
N TYR A 351 8.46 16.26 -10.13
CA TYR A 351 7.19 16.97 -9.97
C TYR A 351 7.48 18.47 -9.93
N ASP A 352 7.34 19.07 -11.10
CA ASP A 352 7.86 20.39 -11.42
C ASP A 352 6.84 21.28 -12.16
N GLY A 353 5.66 20.73 -12.47
CA GLY A 353 4.56 21.40 -13.19
C GLY A 353 4.82 21.65 -14.67
N VAL A 354 5.92 21.15 -15.24
CA VAL A 354 6.27 21.40 -16.65
C VAL A 354 5.57 20.42 -17.58
N ARG A 355 5.65 19.12 -17.26
CA ARG A 355 5.12 18.05 -18.12
C ARG A 355 3.71 17.60 -17.74
N TYR A 356 3.40 17.62 -16.45
CA TYR A 356 2.14 17.11 -15.90
C TYR A 356 1.92 17.58 -14.47
N GLY A 357 0.69 17.39 -13.98
CA GLY A 357 0.28 17.75 -12.62
C GLY A 357 -0.01 19.23 -12.45
N PHE A 358 -0.06 19.66 -11.19
CA PHE A 358 -0.26 21.04 -10.80
C PHE A 358 0.89 21.92 -11.30
N ARG A 359 0.54 23.13 -11.72
CA ARG A 359 1.48 24.18 -12.10
C ARG A 359 1.01 25.48 -11.46
N ALA A 360 1.87 26.11 -10.65
CA ALA A 360 1.52 27.38 -10.03
C ALA A 360 1.36 28.48 -11.11
N GLU A 361 0.39 29.38 -10.89
CA GLU A 361 0.24 30.57 -11.72
C GLU A 361 1.32 31.60 -11.37
N LEU A 362 2.00 32.14 -12.37
CA LEU A 362 2.92 33.27 -12.18
C LEU A 362 2.09 34.55 -12.16
N ASN A 363 2.07 35.26 -11.03
CA ASN A 363 1.32 36.50 -10.90
C ASN A 363 2.03 37.59 -11.73
N ASN A 364 1.28 38.39 -12.49
CA ASN A 364 1.84 39.41 -13.37
C ASN A 364 2.73 40.44 -12.64
N GLU A 365 2.59 40.64 -11.33
CA GLU A 365 3.47 41.53 -10.55
C GLU A 365 4.84 40.91 -10.23
N ALA A 366 4.91 39.60 -9.98
CA ALA A 366 6.18 38.88 -9.84
C ALA A 366 6.85 38.68 -11.20
N ALA A 367 6.05 38.41 -12.23
CA ALA A 367 6.51 38.42 -13.61
C ALA A 367 7.02 39.81 -14.03
N ALA A 368 6.33 40.91 -13.64
CA ALA A 368 6.71 42.30 -13.93
C ALA A 368 7.91 42.80 -13.10
N ALA A 369 8.02 42.43 -11.82
CA ALA A 369 9.18 42.73 -10.99
C ALA A 369 10.45 42.02 -11.50
N ALA A 370 10.30 40.85 -12.12
CA ALA A 370 11.40 40.15 -12.79
C ALA A 370 11.85 40.85 -14.10
N VAL A 371 11.02 41.71 -14.73
CA VAL A 371 11.34 42.42 -15.99
C VAL A 371 12.36 43.56 -15.82
N ALA A 372 12.70 43.99 -14.60
CA ALA A 372 13.54 45.17 -14.39
C ALA A 372 15.07 44.96 -14.58
N ASP A 373 15.58 43.71 -14.63
CA ASP A 373 17.00 43.39 -14.87
C ASP A 373 17.16 42.30 -15.95
N ALA A 374 17.53 42.71 -17.16
CA ALA A 374 17.46 41.90 -18.38
C ALA A 374 18.55 40.81 -18.50
N SER A 375 19.46 40.67 -17.53
CA SER A 375 20.57 39.71 -17.62
C SER A 375 20.33 38.36 -16.92
N ASN A 376 19.33 38.25 -16.04
CA ASN A 376 19.12 37.07 -15.17
C ASN A 376 17.63 36.63 -15.00
N ASN A 377 16.72 37.22 -15.78
CA ASN A 377 15.26 37.16 -15.57
C ASN A 377 14.62 35.78 -15.86
N GLN A 378 14.95 35.13 -16.98
CA GLN A 378 14.33 33.84 -17.34
C GLN A 378 14.68 32.72 -16.34
N ALA A 379 15.92 32.74 -15.82
CA ALA A 379 16.36 31.81 -14.79
C ALA A 379 15.58 32.03 -13.47
N ASN A 380 15.34 33.28 -13.09
CA ASN A 380 14.57 33.62 -11.88
C ASN A 380 13.09 33.26 -12.00
N ALA A 381 12.45 33.50 -13.15
CA ALA A 381 11.06 33.15 -13.38
C ALA A 381 10.83 31.62 -13.42
N LEU A 382 11.76 30.87 -14.03
CA LEU A 382 11.71 29.41 -14.02
C LEU A 382 11.96 28.84 -12.62
N HIS A 383 12.91 29.44 -11.88
CA HIS A 383 13.16 29.09 -10.49
C HIS A 383 11.91 29.34 -9.61
N ASP A 384 11.28 30.51 -9.73
CA ASP A 384 10.05 30.83 -9.01
C ASP A 384 8.92 29.86 -9.34
N LEU A 385 8.74 29.53 -10.62
CA LEU A 385 7.76 28.53 -11.05
C LEU A 385 7.97 27.18 -10.34
N TYR A 386 9.22 26.69 -10.30
CA TYR A 386 9.52 25.43 -9.63
C TYR A 386 9.28 25.50 -8.11
N CYS A 387 9.77 26.55 -7.47
CA CYS A 387 9.62 26.74 -6.03
C CYS A 387 8.14 26.82 -5.66
N ARG A 388 7.37 27.68 -6.32
CA ARG A 388 5.93 27.84 -6.06
C ARG A 388 5.13 26.58 -6.38
N THR A 389 5.36 25.96 -7.53
CA THR A 389 4.64 24.72 -7.89
C THR A 389 4.85 23.62 -6.84
N ARG A 390 6.08 23.47 -6.34
CA ARG A 390 6.40 22.45 -5.35
C ARG A 390 5.89 22.81 -3.96
N SER A 391 6.07 24.06 -3.53
CA SER A 391 5.62 24.53 -2.20
C SER A 391 4.10 24.63 -2.07
N GLU A 392 3.40 24.97 -3.15
CA GLU A 392 1.93 25.02 -3.18
C GLU A 392 1.29 23.66 -3.50
N GLY A 393 2.07 22.73 -4.08
CA GLY A 393 1.60 21.43 -4.55
C GLY A 393 1.84 20.28 -3.56
N PHE A 394 2.96 20.28 -2.84
CA PHE A 394 3.25 19.28 -1.80
C PHE A 394 2.72 19.72 -0.45
N GLY A 395 2.18 18.79 0.34
CA GLY A 395 1.88 19.01 1.75
C GLY A 395 3.12 18.99 2.65
N ASP A 396 2.90 19.39 3.91
CA ASP A 396 3.97 19.65 4.88
C ASP A 396 4.89 18.44 5.12
N GLU A 397 4.34 17.24 5.29
CA GLU A 397 5.14 16.03 5.55
C GLU A 397 6.08 15.71 4.38
N VAL A 398 5.61 15.87 3.14
CA VAL A 398 6.41 15.64 1.94
C VAL A 398 7.52 16.68 1.82
N GLN A 399 7.22 17.95 2.14
CA GLN A 399 8.21 19.02 2.15
C GLN A 399 9.27 18.79 3.24
N VAL A 400 8.87 18.41 4.45
CA VAL A 400 9.78 18.11 5.58
C VAL A 400 10.73 16.98 5.20
N ARG A 401 10.24 15.87 4.64
CA ARG A 401 11.10 14.75 4.23
C ARG A 401 12.06 15.13 3.10
N THR A 402 11.60 15.93 2.15
CA THR A 402 12.45 16.45 1.07
C THR A 402 13.53 17.39 1.61
N TYR A 403 13.22 18.23 2.60
CA TYR A 403 14.18 19.13 3.25
C TYR A 403 15.23 18.37 4.06
N VAL A 404 14.80 17.43 4.90
CA VAL A 404 15.68 16.57 5.71
C VAL A 404 16.67 15.80 4.82
N ALA A 405 16.23 15.34 3.66
CA ALA A 405 17.10 14.68 2.68
C ALA A 405 18.27 15.54 2.19
N HIS A 406 18.05 16.83 1.95
CA HIS A 406 19.11 17.74 1.52
C HIS A 406 20.20 17.88 2.59
N LEU A 407 19.84 17.82 3.88
CA LEU A 407 20.83 17.78 4.96
C LEU A 407 21.72 16.53 4.86
N TYR A 408 21.15 15.37 4.49
CA TYR A 408 21.92 14.14 4.36
C TYR A 408 22.78 14.09 3.09
N LEU A 409 22.31 14.67 1.98
CA LEU A 409 22.93 14.49 0.66
C LEU A 409 23.87 15.64 0.23
N CYS A 410 23.70 16.85 0.76
CA CYS A 410 24.43 18.03 0.28
C CYS A 410 25.69 18.38 1.09
N PHE A 411 25.88 17.80 2.28
CA PHE A 411 27.06 18.05 3.10
C PHE A 411 28.01 16.86 3.03
N PRO A 412 29.21 16.99 2.43
CA PRO A 412 30.12 15.85 2.18
C PRO A 412 30.41 15.00 3.43
N HIS A 413 30.56 15.64 4.58
CA HIS A 413 30.76 14.95 5.86
C HIS A 413 29.50 14.23 6.35
N VAL A 414 28.31 14.76 6.09
CA VAL A 414 27.03 14.13 6.47
C VAL A 414 26.68 13.00 5.50
N THR A 415 26.91 13.18 4.20
CA THR A 415 26.64 12.16 3.17
C THR A 415 27.49 10.92 3.35
N HIS A 416 28.79 11.09 3.63
CA HIS A 416 29.65 9.96 3.94
C HIS A 416 29.19 9.22 5.21
N VAL A 417 28.86 9.94 6.28
CA VAL A 417 28.52 9.35 7.59
C VAL A 417 27.10 8.74 7.61
N HIS A 418 26.13 9.32 6.91
CA HIS A 418 24.72 8.96 7.04
C HIS A 418 24.21 8.15 5.86
N TYR A 419 24.55 8.49 4.62
CA TYR A 419 24.02 7.79 3.44
C TYR A 419 24.99 6.74 2.90
N MET A 420 26.25 7.09 2.67
CA MET A 420 27.24 6.16 2.10
C MET A 420 27.59 5.01 3.06
N VAL A 421 27.66 5.23 4.37
CA VAL A 421 27.82 4.13 5.35
C VAL A 421 26.66 3.14 5.26
N LEU A 422 25.42 3.60 5.03
CA LEU A 422 24.26 2.72 4.89
C LEU A 422 24.23 1.99 3.53
N VAL A 423 24.69 2.64 2.46
CA VAL A 423 24.66 2.09 1.09
C VAL A 423 25.85 1.18 0.78
N TYR A 424 27.05 1.50 1.28
CA TYR A 424 28.31 0.81 0.93
C TYR A 424 28.80 -0.22 1.95
N THR A 425 28.08 -0.44 3.06
CA THR A 425 28.49 -1.46 4.06
C THR A 425 28.40 -2.91 3.55
N HIS A 426 27.87 -3.16 2.34
CA HIS A 426 27.97 -4.45 1.66
C HIS A 426 29.31 -4.71 0.94
N HIS A 427 30.22 -3.72 0.89
CA HIS A 427 31.53 -3.84 0.22
C HIS A 427 32.73 -3.44 1.09
N LEU A 428 32.60 -3.45 2.42
CA LEU A 428 33.77 -3.38 3.30
C LEU A 428 34.18 -4.81 3.72
N PRO A 429 35.13 -5.46 3.01
CA PRO A 429 35.87 -6.55 3.62
C PRO A 429 36.66 -5.94 4.79
N THR A 430 36.46 -6.47 6.00
CA THR A 430 37.51 -6.53 7.04
C THR A 430 38.41 -5.30 7.18
N TYR A 431 37.87 -4.19 7.69
CA TYR A 431 38.68 -3.17 8.38
C TYR A 431 38.13 -2.92 9.79
N LEU A 432 38.07 -4.03 10.55
CA LEU A 432 38.14 -4.02 12.01
C LEU A 432 39.36 -4.87 12.37
N ASN A 433 40.54 -4.31 12.11
CA ASN A 433 41.78 -4.71 12.76
C ASN A 433 42.44 -3.41 13.23
N ILE A 434 42.33 -3.18 14.55
CA ILE A 434 43.35 -2.67 15.47
C ILE A 434 44.35 -1.68 14.85
N HIS A 435 44.25 -0.40 15.26
CA HIS A 435 45.26 0.24 16.11
C HIS A 435 44.66 1.40 16.90
#